data_AF-A0A4U7EY31-F1
#
_entry.id   AF-A0A4U7EY31-F1
#
_cell.length_a   1.000
_cell.length_b   1.000
_cell.length_c   1.000
_cell.angle_alpha   90.00
_cell.angle_beta   90.00
_cell.angle_gamma   90.00
#
_symmetry.space_group_name_H-M   'P 1'
#
loop_
_entity.id
_entity.type
_entity.pdbx_description
1 polymer ?
#
loop_
_entity_poly.entity_id
_entity_poly.type
_entity_poly.pdbx_seq_one_letter_code
_entity_poly.pdbx_strand_id
1 'polypeptide(L)'
;MELFAVPDLPEIREGDDLAAMIGERVDLREDDVVVVASTVVSKAEGRVFDLDDFPPSPRATEVADRLAEIAGEERDPRFAQAVIEESTELIMEAPFLLTATRVGHVGVNAG
;
A
#
# COMPACT_ATOMS: atom_id res chain seq x y z
N MET A 1 8.58 -29.36 -2.10
CA MET A 1 8.15 -27.95 -2.18
C MET A 1 9.34 -27.19 -2.70
N GLU A 2 9.19 -26.57 -3.86
CA GLU A 2 10.20 -25.74 -4.51
C GLU A 2 9.67 -24.32 -4.56
N LEU A 3 10.54 -23.33 -4.35
CA LEU A 3 10.18 -21.93 -4.38
C LEU A 3 11.31 -21.17 -5.09
N PHE A 4 10.95 -20.34 -6.06
CA PHE A 4 11.90 -19.50 -6.75
C PHE A 4 11.26 -18.15 -7.08
N ALA A 5 12.10 -17.13 -7.23
CA ALA A 5 11.65 -15.82 -7.67
C ALA A 5 11.50 -15.79 -9.18
N VAL A 6 10.56 -15.00 -9.68
CA VAL A 6 10.50 -14.65 -11.11
C VAL A 6 11.74 -13.80 -11.43
N PRO A 7 12.67 -14.27 -12.27
CA PRO A 7 13.91 -13.55 -12.54
C PRO A 7 13.65 -12.34 -13.44
N ASP A 8 14.53 -11.34 -13.39
CA ASP A 8 14.61 -10.27 -14.40
C ASP A 8 13.30 -9.52 -14.69
N LEU A 9 12.48 -9.30 -13.64
CA LEU A 9 11.38 -8.34 -13.70
C LEU A 9 11.96 -6.91 -13.64
N PRO A 10 11.55 -6.01 -14.56
CA PRO A 10 11.93 -4.61 -14.52
C PRO A 10 11.17 -3.86 -13.42
N GLU A 11 11.50 -2.58 -13.25
CA GLU A 11 10.66 -1.65 -12.49
C GLU A 11 9.27 -1.56 -13.12
N ILE A 12 8.23 -1.91 -12.36
CA ILE A 12 6.85 -1.90 -12.80
C ILE A 12 6.30 -0.48 -12.87
N ARG A 13 5.57 -0.18 -13.94
CA ARG A 13 4.92 1.09 -14.20
C ARG A 13 3.43 0.91 -14.44
N GLU A 14 2.70 2.01 -14.37
CA GLU A 14 1.28 2.05 -14.71
C GLU A 14 1.03 1.48 -16.11
N GLY A 15 0.07 0.57 -16.20
CA GLY A 15 -0.31 -0.12 -17.43
C GLY A 15 0.49 -1.37 -17.77
N ASP A 16 1.51 -1.74 -16.99
CA ASP A 16 2.28 -2.97 -17.22
C ASP A 16 1.40 -4.23 -17.01
N ASP A 17 1.50 -5.19 -17.93
CA ASP A 17 0.82 -6.48 -17.82
C ASP A 17 1.67 -7.49 -17.02
N LEU A 18 1.42 -7.54 -15.71
CA LEU A 18 2.12 -8.45 -14.80
C LEU A 18 1.98 -9.92 -15.20
N ALA A 19 0.83 -10.35 -15.74
CA ALA A 19 0.60 -11.74 -16.10
C ALA A 19 1.46 -12.13 -17.30
N ALA A 20 1.47 -11.30 -18.34
CA ALA A 20 2.35 -11.51 -19.50
C ALA A 20 3.83 -11.50 -19.09
N MET A 21 4.24 -10.52 -18.28
CA MET A 21 5.63 -10.41 -17.85
C MET A 21 6.11 -11.63 -17.05
N ILE A 22 5.27 -12.16 -16.15
CA ILE A 22 5.58 -13.38 -15.39
C ILE A 22 5.61 -14.61 -16.31
N GLY A 23 4.61 -14.76 -17.19
CA GLY A 23 4.49 -15.91 -18.10
C GLY A 23 5.62 -16.01 -19.13
N GLU A 24 6.23 -14.89 -19.50
CA GLU A 24 7.43 -14.88 -20.38
C GLU A 24 8.69 -15.41 -19.69
N ARG A 25 8.72 -15.42 -18.35
CA ARG A 25 9.92 -15.70 -17.54
C ARG A 25 9.86 -17.03 -16.81
N VAL A 26 8.69 -17.64 -16.72
CA VAL A 26 8.46 -18.87 -15.96
C VAL A 26 7.54 -19.81 -16.73
N ASP A 27 7.94 -21.08 -16.82
CA ASP A 27 7.11 -22.18 -17.32
C ASP A 27 6.16 -22.67 -16.21
N LEU A 28 5.03 -21.98 -16.04
CA LEU A 28 4.03 -22.29 -15.01
C LEU A 28 3.25 -23.57 -15.37
N ARG A 29 3.05 -24.43 -14.36
CA ARG A 29 2.28 -25.68 -14.44
C ARG A 29 0.93 -25.53 -13.75
N GLU A 30 0.01 -26.45 -14.03
CA GLU A 30 -1.39 -26.38 -13.55
C GLU A 30 -1.54 -26.22 -12.02
N ASP A 31 -0.60 -26.76 -11.24
CA ASP A 31 -0.63 -26.75 -9.78
C ASP A 31 0.29 -25.68 -9.14
N ASP A 32 0.90 -24.82 -9.95
CA ASP A 32 1.79 -23.77 -9.45
C ASP A 32 1.01 -22.62 -8.81
N VAL A 33 1.60 -22.02 -7.77
CA VAL A 33 1.04 -20.85 -7.09
C VAL A 33 1.92 -19.65 -7.36
N VAL A 34 1.34 -18.62 -7.98
CA VAL A 34 2.00 -17.33 -8.19
C VAL A 34 1.65 -16.40 -7.03
N VAL A 35 2.67 -15.95 -6.30
CA VAL A 35 2.53 -14.96 -5.22
C VAL A 35 3.07 -13.63 -5.71
N VAL A 36 2.20 -12.62 -5.76
CA VAL A 36 2.54 -11.27 -6.22
C VAL A 36 2.36 -10.30 -5.06
N ALA A 37 3.38 -9.46 -4.81
CA ALA A 37 3.28 -8.41 -3.80
C ALA A 37 2.31 -7.30 -4.26
N SER A 38 1.50 -6.78 -3.33
CA SER A 38 0.53 -5.72 -3.65
C SER A 38 1.17 -4.47 -4.25
N THR A 39 2.42 -4.14 -3.90
CA THR A 39 3.13 -2.97 -4.43
C THR A 39 3.20 -2.95 -5.95
N VAL A 40 3.51 -4.08 -6.60
CA VAL A 40 3.62 -4.11 -8.06
C VAL A 40 2.25 -4.09 -8.73
N VAL A 41 1.24 -4.66 -8.07
CA VAL A 41 -0.16 -4.55 -8.51
C VAL A 41 -0.60 -3.10 -8.45
N SER A 42 -0.37 -2.40 -7.33
CA SER A 42 -0.68 -0.97 -7.19
C SER A 42 0.02 -0.11 -8.24
N LYS A 43 1.28 -0.39 -8.58
CA LYS A 43 2.00 0.34 -9.65
C LYS A 43 1.35 0.10 -11.01
N ALA A 44 1.11 -1.15 -11.38
CA ALA A 44 0.48 -1.51 -12.66
C ALA A 44 -0.93 -0.92 -12.81
N GLU A 45 -1.69 -0.85 -11.71
CA GLU A 45 -3.04 -0.31 -11.66
C GLU A 45 -3.11 1.22 -11.48
N GLY A 46 -1.97 1.94 -11.51
CA GLY A 46 -1.96 3.40 -11.42
C GLY A 46 -2.35 3.94 -10.02
N ARG A 47 -2.06 3.18 -8.97
CA ARG A 47 -2.38 3.54 -7.57
C ARG A 47 -1.22 4.19 -6.82
N VAL A 48 -0.41 4.98 -7.53
CA VAL A 48 0.68 5.78 -6.94
C VAL A 48 0.26 7.24 -6.97
N PHE A 49 0.33 7.90 -5.81
CA PHE A 49 -0.14 9.27 -5.62
C PHE A 49 0.94 10.13 -5.00
N ASP A 50 0.92 11.43 -5.28
CA ASP A 50 1.76 12.39 -4.56
C ASP A 50 1.08 12.75 -3.23
N LEU A 51 1.86 13.09 -2.19
CA LEU A 51 1.29 13.57 -0.95
C LEU A 51 0.55 14.91 -1.13
N ASP A 52 0.95 15.70 -2.13
CA ASP A 52 0.28 16.95 -2.50
C ASP A 52 -1.17 16.75 -2.99
N ASP A 53 -1.53 15.53 -3.39
CA ASP A 53 -2.92 15.18 -3.74
C ASP A 53 -3.83 15.09 -2.49
N PHE A 54 -3.27 15.07 -1.28
CA PHE A 54 -3.98 14.89 -0.01
C PHE A 54 -3.84 16.11 0.91
N PRO A 55 -4.49 17.25 0.62
CA PRO A 55 -4.43 18.43 1.46
C PRO A 55 -4.94 18.11 2.88
N PRO A 56 -4.17 18.36 3.94
CA PRO A 56 -4.47 17.84 5.27
C PRO A 56 -5.69 18.54 5.87
N SER A 57 -6.66 17.75 6.30
CA SER A 57 -7.76 18.24 7.14
C SER A 57 -7.29 18.52 8.57
N PRO A 58 -8.04 19.32 9.37
CA PRO A 58 -7.74 19.50 10.79
C PRO A 58 -7.60 18.17 11.53
N ARG A 59 -8.43 17.17 11.14
CA ARG A 59 -8.38 15.83 11.71
C ARG A 59 -7.07 15.10 11.39
N ALA A 60 -6.61 15.19 10.14
CA ALA A 60 -5.35 14.58 9.73
C ALA A 60 -4.15 15.21 10.46
N THR A 61 -4.18 16.54 10.65
CA THR A 61 -3.17 17.25 11.45
C THR A 61 -3.14 16.78 12.90
N GLU A 62 -4.29 16.70 13.58
CA GLU A 62 -4.38 16.20 14.96
C GLU A 62 -3.80 14.78 15.11
N VAL A 63 -4.12 13.90 14.17
CA VAL A 63 -3.62 12.52 14.15
C VAL A 63 -2.10 12.49 13.96
N ALA A 64 -1.58 13.26 13.00
CA ALA A 64 -0.15 13.33 12.74
C ALA A 64 0.63 13.90 13.92
N ASP A 65 0.16 14.98 14.54
CA ASP A 65 0.78 15.61 15.72
C ASP A 65 0.86 14.62 16.89
N ARG A 66 -0.25 13.90 17.16
CA ARG A 66 -0.29 12.89 18.22
C ARG A 66 0.69 11.75 17.96
N LEU A 67 0.77 11.27 16.72
CA LEU A 67 1.72 10.23 16.34
C LEU A 67 3.16 10.72 16.43
N ALA A 68 3.42 11.98 16.07
CA ALA A 68 4.73 12.59 16.15
C ALA A 68 5.21 12.72 17.60
N GLU A 69 4.32 13.14 18.52
CA GLU A 69 4.62 13.22 19.95
C GLU A 69 5.03 11.85 20.53
N ILE A 70 4.32 10.79 20.16
CA ILE A 70 4.57 9.43 20.67
C ILE A 70 5.83 8.82 20.06
N ALA A 71 6.04 9.00 18.75
CA ALA A 71 7.17 8.42 18.04
C ALA A 71 8.48 9.21 18.22
N GLY A 72 8.38 10.48 18.62
CA GLY A 72 9.53 11.39 18.73
C GLY A 72 10.10 11.82 17.37
N GLU A 73 9.31 11.75 16.31
CA GLU A 73 9.70 12.14 14.95
C GLU A 73 8.54 12.84 14.23
N GLU A 74 8.85 13.76 13.32
CA GLU A 74 7.84 14.48 12.54
C GLU A 74 7.02 13.51 11.66
N ARG A 75 5.72 13.78 11.55
CA ARG A 75 4.79 13.04 10.69
C ARG A 75 4.14 14.01 9.73
N ASP A 76 4.11 13.65 8.45
CA ASP A 76 3.42 14.46 7.45
C ASP A 76 1.89 14.29 7.58
N PRO A 77 1.12 15.36 7.84
CA PRO A 77 -0.32 15.25 7.95
C PRO A 77 -1.00 14.88 6.63
N ARG A 78 -0.35 15.08 5.48
CA ARG A 78 -0.86 14.61 4.17
C ARG A 78 -0.91 13.09 4.10
N PHE A 79 0.05 12.40 4.73
CA PHE A 79 0.02 10.94 4.82
C PHE A 79 -1.16 10.47 5.69
N ALA A 80 -1.38 11.11 6.84
CA ALA A 80 -2.55 10.79 7.68
C ALA A 80 -3.87 11.06 6.91
N GLN A 81 -3.94 12.11 6.09
CA GLN A 81 -5.08 12.39 5.23
C GLN A 81 -5.33 11.27 4.21
N ALA A 82 -4.28 10.81 3.51
CA ALA A 82 -4.38 9.69 2.57
C ALA A 82 -4.90 8.41 3.25
N VAL A 83 -4.38 8.09 4.44
CA VAL A 83 -4.85 6.95 5.24
C VAL A 83 -6.33 7.10 5.60
N ILE A 84 -6.76 8.28 6.04
CA ILE A 84 -8.16 8.55 6.39
C ILE A 84 -9.08 8.36 5.19
N GLU A 85 -8.70 8.84 4.01
CA GLU A 85 -9.52 8.76 2.79
C GLU A 85 -9.63 7.32 2.24
N GLU A 86 -8.61 6.49 2.44
CA GLU A 86 -8.63 5.08 2.04
C GLU A 86 -9.28 4.16 3.11
N SER A 87 -9.50 4.69 4.31
CA SER A 87 -10.13 3.97 5.41
C SER A 87 -11.65 4.12 5.41
N THR A 88 -12.35 3.05 5.80
CA THR A 88 -13.76 3.14 6.21
C THR A 88 -13.89 3.46 7.70
N GLU A 89 -12.90 3.06 8.50
CA GLU A 89 -12.89 3.27 9.95
C GLU A 89 -11.44 3.37 10.46
N LEU A 90 -11.20 4.32 11.37
CA LEU A 90 -9.99 4.38 12.19
C LEU A 90 -10.25 3.61 13.48
N ILE A 91 -9.71 2.40 13.59
CA ILE A 91 -9.90 1.52 14.75
C ILE A 91 -9.00 1.99 15.91
N MET A 92 -7.78 2.42 15.59
CA MET A 92 -6.83 2.97 16.55
C MET A 92 -5.99 4.04 15.85
N GLU A 93 -5.66 5.10 16.58
CA GLU A 93 -4.93 6.25 16.01
C GLU A 93 -3.55 6.47 16.64
N ALA A 94 -3.21 5.71 17.67
CA ALA A 94 -1.93 5.78 18.38
C ALA A 94 -1.65 4.44 19.07
N PRO A 95 -0.40 3.92 19.04
CA PRO A 95 0.83 4.59 18.58
C PRO A 95 1.06 4.54 17.06
N PHE A 96 0.14 3.94 16.30
CA PHE A 96 0.08 3.94 14.83
C PHE A 96 -1.39 3.93 14.39
N LEU A 97 -1.64 4.16 13.10
CA LEU A 97 -3.00 4.11 12.55
C LEU A 97 -3.37 2.66 12.23
N LEU A 98 -4.28 2.07 13.00
CA LEU A 98 -4.96 0.83 12.66
C LEU A 98 -6.30 1.16 12.02
N THR A 99 -6.55 0.60 10.85
CA THR A 99 -7.65 1.01 9.98
C THR A 99 -8.34 -0.18 9.36
N ALA A 100 -9.62 -0.03 9.04
CA ALA A 100 -10.34 -0.92 8.14
C ALA A 100 -10.45 -0.27 6.76
N THR A 101 -10.20 -1.03 5.69
CA THR A 101 -10.33 -0.57 4.30
C THR A 101 -11.64 -1.06 3.65
N ARG A 102 -12.01 -0.45 2.52
CA ARG A 102 -13.22 -0.82 1.75
C ARG A 102 -13.24 -2.29 1.31
N VAL A 103 -12.07 -2.90 1.13
CA VAL A 103 -11.92 -4.31 0.73
C VAL A 103 -11.89 -5.28 1.92
N GLY A 104 -12.11 -4.77 3.14
CA GLY A 104 -12.26 -5.58 4.35
C GLY A 104 -10.94 -5.93 5.05
N HIS A 105 -9.81 -5.36 4.62
CA HIS A 105 -8.53 -5.56 5.30
C HIS A 105 -8.49 -4.66 6.54
N VAL A 106 -8.24 -5.24 7.72
CA VAL A 106 -7.85 -4.51 8.94
C VAL A 106 -6.32 -4.51 9.06
N GLY A 107 -5.72 -3.35 8.83
CA GLY A 107 -4.27 -3.20 8.71
C GLY A 107 -3.79 -1.83 9.12
N VAL A 108 -2.47 -1.67 9.17
CA VAL A 108 -1.84 -0.39 9.50
C VAL A 108 -1.91 0.51 8.26
N ASN A 109 -2.22 1.80 8.44
CA ASN A 109 -2.19 2.82 7.38
C ASN A 109 -3.03 2.54 6.11
N ALA A 110 -4.11 1.77 6.22
CA ALA A 110 -5.00 1.41 5.12
C ALA A 110 -4.36 0.65 3.94
N GLY A 111 -3.25 -0.05 4.19
CA GLY A 111 -2.56 -0.88 3.19
C GLY A 111 -1.11 -1.13 3.54
#